data_AF-A0A0P9RBK5-F1
#
_entry.id   AF-A0A0P9RBK5-F1
#
_cell.length_a   1.000
_cell.length_b   1.000
_cell.length_c   1.000
_cell.angle_alpha   90.00
_cell.angle_beta   90.00
_cell.angle_gamma   90.00
#
_symmetry.space_group_name_H-M   'P 1'
#
loop_
_entity.id
_entity.type
_entity.pdbx_description
1 polymer ?
#
loop_
_entity_poly.entity_id
_entity_poly.type
_entity_poly.pdbx_seq_one_letter_code
_entity_poly.pdbx_strand_id
1 'polypeptide(L)'
;MLKFDKSWRFNSPGPAPQGVIRDFYGLIEKIVAQGDAWASVEQCKDSFGGSGTSSSLGWAWTDLSNLMDDVAENAPLFIDAFCKCCASLDQSGLGVPDIEHINAILAKHDAGYEIQLPDLIATRAYTPITVPRMAPSLDELARKLIDDCLVESERLLDAGQGRRAVQEILFLLESITTAFRGMGEDTVTIQGKYFGPIISEMKRRERGKAQENILNWMTILHGYLSSPTGGGVRHGTDLKDGIAIQPHEARLYCNLARSYLTFLLEEHDQQSNRATSRLGSNDCM
;
A
#
# COMPACT_ATOMS: atom_id res chain seq x y z
N MET A 1 -22.74 -13.16 10.62
CA MET A 1 -22.97 -12.54 9.29
C MET A 1 -24.20 -11.68 9.36
N LEU A 2 -24.06 -10.42 8.99
CA LEU A 2 -25.15 -9.48 8.90
C LEU A 2 -26.07 -9.82 7.72
N LYS A 3 -27.35 -9.53 7.89
CA LYS A 3 -28.38 -9.67 6.87
C LYS A 3 -28.70 -8.29 6.30
N PHE A 4 -28.64 -8.19 4.99
CA PHE A 4 -29.00 -7.00 4.22
C PHE A 4 -29.50 -7.45 2.85
N ASP A 5 -30.05 -6.51 2.07
CA ASP A 5 -30.55 -6.79 0.74
C ASP A 5 -29.48 -7.52 -0.10
N LYS A 6 -29.84 -8.69 -0.62
CA LYS A 6 -28.91 -9.54 -1.39
C LYS A 6 -28.40 -8.84 -2.64
N SER A 7 -29.19 -7.93 -3.21
CA SER A 7 -28.81 -7.15 -4.38
C SER A 7 -27.63 -6.23 -4.11
N TRP A 8 -27.45 -5.75 -2.87
CA TRP A 8 -26.34 -4.87 -2.49
C TRP A 8 -24.97 -5.52 -2.62
N ARG A 9 -24.89 -6.86 -2.66
CA ARG A 9 -23.63 -7.56 -2.93
C ARG A 9 -23.11 -7.33 -4.35
N PHE A 10 -24.00 -7.12 -5.30
CA PHE A 10 -23.67 -6.97 -6.72
C PHE A 10 -23.89 -5.53 -7.22
N ASN A 11 -24.85 -4.83 -6.62
CA ASN A 11 -25.17 -3.44 -6.88
C ASN A 11 -24.82 -2.63 -5.63
N SER A 12 -23.51 -2.33 -5.49
CA SER A 12 -23.00 -1.60 -4.33
C SER A 12 -23.80 -0.31 -4.10
N PRO A 13 -24.31 -0.06 -2.88
CA PRO A 13 -24.91 1.22 -2.53
C PRO A 13 -23.89 2.37 -2.38
N GLY A 14 -22.61 2.08 -2.57
CA GLY A 14 -21.52 3.04 -2.46
C GLY A 14 -20.42 2.59 -1.50
N PRO A 15 -19.28 3.29 -1.52
CA PRO A 15 -18.14 2.96 -0.69
C PRO A 15 -18.38 3.36 0.78
N ALA A 16 -17.68 2.68 1.69
CA ALA A 16 -17.61 3.10 3.09
C ALA A 16 -16.85 4.43 3.21
N PRO A 17 -17.24 5.34 4.12
CA PRO A 17 -16.47 6.55 4.36
C PRO A 17 -15.05 6.21 4.85
N GLN A 18 -14.04 6.93 4.36
CA GLN A 18 -12.63 6.74 4.73
C GLN A 18 -12.39 6.79 6.26
N GLY A 19 -13.17 7.62 6.96
CA GLY A 19 -13.12 7.68 8.43
C GLY A 19 -13.55 6.38 9.12
N VAL A 20 -14.52 5.65 8.55
CA VAL A 20 -14.94 4.33 9.05
C VAL A 20 -13.82 3.31 8.84
N ILE A 21 -13.21 3.29 7.65
CA ILE A 21 -12.13 2.34 7.31
C ILE A 21 -10.98 2.51 8.30
N ARG A 22 -10.53 3.76 8.50
CA ARG A 22 -9.44 4.08 9.44
C ARG A 22 -9.78 3.73 10.89
N ASP A 23 -10.97 4.08 11.37
CA ASP A 23 -11.35 3.80 12.75
C ASP A 23 -11.52 2.27 12.99
N PHE A 24 -12.00 1.52 11.99
CA PHE A 24 -12.05 0.05 12.04
C PHE A 24 -10.67 -0.58 12.03
N TYR A 25 -9.75 -0.12 11.17
CA TYR A 25 -8.37 -0.58 11.16
C TYR A 25 -7.71 -0.37 12.53
N GLY A 26 -7.87 0.82 13.11
CA GLY A 26 -7.36 1.12 14.46
C GLY A 26 -8.03 0.30 15.58
N LEU A 27 -9.25 -0.20 15.39
CA LEU A 27 -9.85 -1.19 16.30
C LEU A 27 -9.16 -2.55 16.16
N ILE A 28 -8.89 -3.01 14.94
CA ILE A 28 -8.17 -4.27 14.72
C ILE A 28 -6.79 -4.21 15.37
N GLU A 29 -6.03 -3.13 15.21
CA GLU A 29 -4.73 -2.94 15.90
C GLU A 29 -4.84 -3.13 17.42
N LYS A 30 -5.86 -2.55 18.04
CA LYS A 30 -6.10 -2.68 19.49
C LYS A 30 -6.51 -4.09 19.91
N ILE A 31 -7.27 -4.80 19.08
CA ILE A 31 -7.67 -6.18 19.37
C ILE A 31 -6.47 -7.12 19.25
N VAL A 32 -5.74 -7.02 18.14
CA VAL A 32 -4.56 -7.82 17.81
C VAL A 32 -3.45 -7.66 18.86
N ALA A 33 -3.30 -6.46 19.44
CA ALA A 33 -2.32 -6.20 20.50
C ALA A 33 -2.53 -7.00 21.80
N GLN A 34 -3.69 -7.64 21.98
CA GLN A 34 -4.01 -8.45 23.17
C GLN A 34 -3.42 -9.87 23.12
N GLY A 35 -3.02 -10.36 21.96
CA GLY A 35 -2.65 -11.77 21.77
C GLY A 35 -1.55 -12.00 20.72
N ASP A 36 -1.62 -13.14 20.04
CA ASP A 36 -0.71 -13.44 18.92
C ASP A 36 -1.05 -12.53 17.74
N ALA A 37 -0.20 -11.51 17.55
CA ALA A 37 -0.44 -10.49 16.56
C ALA A 37 -0.51 -11.07 15.14
N TRP A 38 0.33 -12.05 14.82
CA TRP A 38 0.40 -12.60 13.47
C TRP A 38 -0.82 -13.46 13.18
N ALA A 39 -1.14 -14.41 14.06
CA ALA A 39 -2.31 -15.26 13.88
C ALA A 39 -3.62 -14.45 13.79
N SER A 40 -3.75 -13.40 14.61
CA SER A 40 -4.95 -12.56 14.66
C SER A 40 -5.12 -11.72 13.39
N VAL A 41 -4.03 -11.18 12.82
CA VAL A 41 -4.10 -10.42 11.57
C VAL A 41 -4.45 -11.32 10.39
N GLU A 42 -3.85 -12.52 10.31
CA GLU A 42 -4.22 -13.51 9.28
C GLU A 42 -5.70 -13.89 9.37
N GLN A 43 -6.22 -14.08 10.58
CA GLN A 43 -7.64 -14.37 10.80
C GLN A 43 -8.57 -13.23 10.33
N CYS A 44 -8.14 -11.98 10.47
CA CYS A 44 -8.90 -10.86 9.92
C CYS A 44 -8.79 -10.78 8.40
N LYS A 45 -7.65 -11.10 7.79
CA LYS A 45 -7.54 -11.19 6.32
C LYS A 45 -8.57 -12.15 5.74
N ASP A 46 -8.73 -13.34 6.34
CA ASP A 46 -9.73 -14.32 5.93
C ASP A 46 -11.15 -13.74 5.95
N SER A 47 -11.46 -12.91 6.94
CA SER A 47 -12.78 -12.25 7.08
C SER A 47 -13.05 -11.21 5.99
N PHE A 48 -12.00 -10.57 5.47
CA PHE A 48 -12.06 -9.64 4.34
C PHE A 48 -11.85 -10.34 2.98
N GLY A 49 -11.84 -11.67 2.93
CA GLY A 49 -11.76 -12.43 1.68
C GLY A 49 -10.34 -12.70 1.18
N GLY A 50 -9.33 -12.46 2.03
CA GLY A 50 -7.96 -12.90 1.79
C GLY A 50 -7.84 -14.42 1.72
N SER A 51 -6.81 -14.89 1.04
CA SER A 51 -6.46 -16.31 0.99
C SER A 51 -4.96 -16.49 1.17
N GLY A 52 -4.56 -17.42 2.03
CA GLY A 52 -3.15 -17.75 2.27
C GLY A 52 -2.50 -16.91 3.37
N THR A 53 -1.42 -17.44 3.94
CA THR A 53 -0.69 -16.84 5.06
C THR A 53 0.43 -15.94 4.57
N SER A 54 0.61 -14.78 5.18
CA SER A 54 1.70 -13.87 4.86
C SER A 54 3.03 -14.41 5.37
N SER A 55 4.11 -14.02 4.71
CA SER A 55 5.48 -14.41 5.08
C SER A 55 6.00 -13.71 6.33
N SER A 56 5.35 -12.62 6.76
CA SER A 56 5.68 -11.89 7.99
C SER A 56 4.47 -11.10 8.51
N LEU A 57 4.54 -10.66 9.77
CA LEU A 57 3.54 -9.78 10.38
C LEU A 57 3.39 -8.44 9.65
N GLY A 58 4.49 -7.87 9.14
CA GLY A 58 4.43 -6.64 8.36
C GLY A 58 3.65 -6.83 7.07
N TRP A 59 3.90 -7.93 6.35
CA TRP A 59 3.11 -8.29 5.16
C TRP A 59 1.65 -8.57 5.50
N ALA A 60 1.38 -9.21 6.64
CA ALA A 60 0.00 -9.47 7.07
C ALA A 60 -0.79 -8.18 7.26
N TRP A 61 -0.18 -7.14 7.82
CA TRP A 61 -0.82 -5.83 7.98
C TRP A 61 -1.05 -5.12 6.65
N THR A 62 -0.06 -5.14 5.75
CA THR A 62 -0.21 -4.57 4.41
C THR A 62 -1.31 -5.29 3.62
N ASP A 63 -1.32 -6.62 3.62
CA ASP A 63 -2.34 -7.42 2.95
C ASP A 63 -3.73 -7.13 3.53
N LEU A 64 -3.86 -7.06 4.86
CA LEU A 64 -5.12 -6.72 5.51
C LEU A 64 -5.61 -5.33 5.11
N SER A 65 -4.74 -4.32 5.13
CA SER A 65 -5.10 -2.95 4.73
C SER A 65 -5.64 -2.91 3.30
N ASN A 66 -4.96 -3.59 2.37
CA ASN A 66 -5.37 -3.65 0.97
C ASN A 66 -6.73 -4.35 0.79
N LEU A 67 -6.94 -5.47 1.49
CA LEU A 67 -8.23 -6.17 1.49
C LEU A 67 -9.35 -5.29 2.08
N MET A 68 -9.06 -4.54 3.14
CA MET A 68 -10.03 -3.62 3.74
C MET A 68 -10.44 -2.53 2.74
N ASP A 69 -9.49 -1.93 2.03
CA ASP A 69 -9.77 -0.90 1.02
C ASP A 69 -10.58 -1.45 -0.16
N ASP A 70 -10.23 -2.62 -0.68
CA ASP A 70 -10.96 -3.27 -1.78
C ASP A 70 -12.40 -3.60 -1.38
N VAL A 71 -12.61 -4.16 -0.19
CA VAL A 71 -13.95 -4.50 0.31
C VAL A 71 -14.74 -3.22 0.63
N ALA A 72 -14.07 -2.14 1.04
CA ALA A 72 -14.70 -0.86 1.35
C ALA A 72 -15.35 -0.16 0.15
N GLU A 73 -15.09 -0.57 -1.09
CA GLU A 73 -15.87 -0.12 -2.26
C GLU A 73 -17.37 -0.49 -2.17
N ASN A 74 -17.71 -1.40 -1.26
CA ASN A 74 -19.09 -1.80 -0.95
C ASN A 74 -19.33 -1.76 0.57
N ALA A 75 -19.89 -0.64 1.06
CA ALA A 75 -20.00 -0.41 2.50
C ALA A 75 -20.73 -1.53 3.28
N PRO A 76 -21.86 -2.10 2.81
CA PRO A 76 -22.47 -3.26 3.45
C PRO A 76 -21.56 -4.49 3.57
N LEU A 77 -20.78 -4.80 2.52
CA LEU A 77 -19.82 -5.90 2.56
C LEU A 77 -18.69 -5.63 3.54
N PHE A 78 -18.18 -4.41 3.57
CA PHE A 78 -17.14 -3.98 4.49
C PHE A 78 -17.56 -4.08 5.95
N ILE A 79 -18.77 -3.60 6.27
CA ILE A 79 -19.32 -3.68 7.64
C ILE A 79 -19.52 -5.15 8.05
N ASP A 80 -20.07 -5.98 7.15
CA ASP A 80 -20.23 -7.42 7.42
C ASP A 80 -18.87 -8.13 7.61
N ALA A 81 -17.87 -7.81 6.80
CA ALA A 81 -16.52 -8.36 6.90
C ALA A 81 -15.85 -7.98 8.24
N PHE A 82 -15.98 -6.72 8.67
CA PHE A 82 -15.48 -6.29 9.97
C PHE A 82 -16.17 -7.04 11.12
N CYS A 83 -17.50 -7.16 11.10
CA CYS A 83 -18.22 -7.94 12.11
C CYS A 83 -17.81 -9.43 12.13
N LYS A 84 -17.48 -10.02 10.97
CA LYS A 84 -16.91 -11.37 10.91
C LYS A 84 -15.53 -11.44 11.57
N CYS A 85 -14.64 -10.49 11.28
CA CYS A 85 -13.31 -10.39 11.91
C CYS A 85 -13.48 -10.29 13.44
N CYS A 86 -14.34 -9.40 13.95
CA CYS A 86 -14.62 -9.33 15.40
C CYS A 86 -15.15 -10.67 15.96
N ALA A 87 -16.15 -11.28 15.33
CA ALA A 87 -16.68 -12.56 15.81
C ALA A 87 -15.62 -13.68 15.81
N SER A 88 -14.72 -13.66 14.84
CA SER A 88 -13.63 -14.62 14.72
C SER A 88 -12.56 -14.43 15.80
N LEU A 89 -12.21 -13.18 16.09
CA LEU A 89 -11.25 -12.83 17.14
C LEU A 89 -11.80 -13.08 18.55
N ASP A 90 -13.10 -12.85 18.77
CA ASP A 90 -13.80 -13.18 20.02
C ASP A 90 -13.79 -14.69 20.30
N GLN A 91 -13.97 -15.52 19.26
CA GLN A 91 -13.82 -16.99 19.38
C GLN A 91 -12.38 -17.41 19.75
N SER A 92 -11.38 -16.62 19.37
CA SER A 92 -9.99 -16.79 19.77
C SER A 92 -9.70 -16.27 21.19
N GLY A 93 -10.71 -15.75 21.90
CA GLY A 93 -10.61 -15.27 23.28
C GLY A 93 -10.14 -13.82 23.43
N LEU A 94 -10.12 -13.03 22.35
CA LEU A 94 -9.70 -11.63 22.37
C LEU A 94 -10.89 -10.70 22.65
N GLY A 95 -10.65 -9.61 23.37
CA GLY A 95 -11.68 -8.60 23.62
C GLY A 95 -11.99 -7.79 22.36
N VAL A 96 -13.26 -7.77 21.94
CA VAL A 96 -13.75 -7.06 20.74
C VAL A 96 -14.74 -5.95 21.10
N PRO A 97 -14.88 -4.90 20.26
CA PRO A 97 -15.88 -3.85 20.48
C PRO A 97 -17.29 -4.42 20.40
N ASP A 98 -18.18 -3.89 21.23
CA ASP A 98 -19.61 -4.17 21.13
C ASP A 98 -20.25 -3.45 19.92
N ILE A 99 -21.49 -3.86 19.60
CA ILE A 99 -22.23 -3.29 18.46
C ILE A 99 -22.53 -1.81 18.67
N GLU A 100 -22.72 -1.35 19.91
CA GLU A 100 -22.97 0.07 20.21
C GLU A 100 -21.75 0.92 19.82
N HIS A 101 -20.55 0.44 20.11
CA HIS A 101 -19.29 1.09 19.72
C HIS A 101 -19.11 1.13 18.20
N ILE A 102 -19.44 0.03 17.51
CA ILE A 102 -19.38 -0.03 16.04
C ILE A 102 -20.38 0.95 15.42
N ASN A 103 -21.62 0.97 15.91
CA ASN A 103 -22.64 1.92 15.46
C ASN A 103 -22.26 3.37 15.75
N ALA A 104 -21.60 3.65 16.87
CA ALA A 104 -21.09 4.99 17.17
C ALA A 104 -20.06 5.46 16.14
N ILE A 105 -19.20 4.58 15.64
CA ILE A 105 -18.25 4.90 14.55
C ILE A 105 -19.00 5.14 13.23
N LEU A 106 -19.97 4.29 12.89
CA LEU A 106 -20.79 4.46 11.68
C LEU A 106 -21.55 5.78 11.70
N ALA A 107 -22.12 6.16 12.85
CA ALA A 107 -22.82 7.43 13.03
C ALA A 107 -21.85 8.63 12.96
N LYS A 108 -20.69 8.54 13.63
CA LYS A 108 -19.66 9.58 13.66
C LYS A 108 -19.19 9.98 12.26
N HIS A 109 -19.05 9.01 11.35
CA HIS A 109 -18.58 9.23 9.98
C HIS A 109 -19.70 9.27 8.95
N ASP A 110 -20.95 9.40 9.41
CA ASP A 110 -22.12 9.56 8.55
C ASP A 110 -22.27 8.44 7.51
N ALA A 111 -21.99 7.19 7.90
CA ALA A 111 -21.90 6.03 7.00
C ALA A 111 -23.24 5.62 6.35
N GLY A 112 -24.38 6.06 6.90
CA GLY A 112 -25.71 5.75 6.37
C GLY A 112 -26.21 4.34 6.70
N TYR A 113 -25.57 3.66 7.66
CA TYR A 113 -25.95 2.32 8.12
C TYR A 113 -25.99 2.23 9.63
N GLU A 114 -26.82 1.32 10.13
CA GLU A 114 -26.92 0.95 11.53
C GLU A 114 -27.03 -0.58 11.64
N ILE A 115 -26.23 -1.16 12.51
CA ILE A 115 -26.28 -2.60 12.82
C ILE A 115 -27.34 -2.81 13.89
N GLN A 116 -28.41 -3.51 13.52
CA GLN A 116 -29.43 -4.01 14.43
C GLN A 116 -29.47 -5.53 14.30
N LEU A 117 -28.60 -6.21 15.05
CA LEU A 117 -28.35 -7.65 14.87
C LEU A 117 -29.67 -8.45 14.77
N PRO A 118 -29.81 -9.33 13.75
CA PRO A 118 -28.79 -9.74 12.77
C PRO A 118 -28.73 -8.84 11.52
N ASP A 119 -29.52 -7.77 11.44
CA ASP A 119 -29.76 -7.00 10.24
C ASP A 119 -28.84 -5.75 10.18
N LEU A 120 -28.46 -5.37 8.96
CA LEU A 120 -27.81 -4.09 8.66
C LEU A 120 -28.83 -3.21 7.95
N ILE A 121 -29.24 -2.14 8.61
CA ILE A 121 -30.31 -1.26 8.15
C ILE A 121 -29.70 0.00 7.53
N ALA A 122 -30.13 0.37 6.34
CA ALA A 122 -29.80 1.68 5.77
C ALA A 122 -30.63 2.76 6.47
N THR A 123 -29.97 3.77 7.02
CA THR A 123 -30.62 4.86 7.76
C THR A 123 -31.08 6.01 6.85
N ARG A 124 -30.88 5.89 5.52
CA ARG A 124 -31.33 6.85 4.50
C ARG A 124 -31.99 6.14 3.31
N ALA A 125 -32.92 6.83 2.65
CA ALA A 125 -33.47 6.40 1.36
C ALA A 125 -32.37 6.46 0.29
N TYR A 126 -31.87 5.29 -0.12
CA TYR A 126 -30.83 5.17 -1.13
C TYR A 126 -31.30 5.74 -2.47
N THR A 127 -30.67 6.83 -2.91
CA THR A 127 -30.71 7.28 -4.31
C THR A 127 -29.27 7.22 -4.81
N PRO A 128 -28.91 6.28 -5.70
CA PRO A 128 -27.57 6.22 -6.25
C PRO A 128 -27.29 7.51 -7.03
N ILE A 129 -26.49 8.40 -6.46
CA ILE A 129 -25.84 9.46 -7.22
C ILE A 129 -24.53 8.83 -7.69
N THR A 130 -24.39 8.68 -9.01
CA THR A 130 -23.12 8.28 -9.63
C THR A 130 -22.11 9.39 -9.37
N VAL A 131 -21.33 9.25 -8.29
CA VAL A 131 -20.19 10.13 -8.02
C VAL A 131 -19.11 9.79 -9.04
N PRO A 132 -18.62 10.73 -9.85
CA PRO A 132 -17.40 10.51 -10.61
C PRO A 132 -16.30 10.18 -9.62
N ARG A 133 -15.66 9.01 -9.75
CA ARG A 133 -14.50 8.60 -8.94
C ARG A 133 -13.58 9.82 -8.80
N MET A 134 -13.39 10.32 -7.58
CA MET A 134 -12.28 11.26 -7.33
C MET A 134 -11.02 10.55 -7.82
N ALA A 135 -10.29 11.20 -8.74
CA ALA A 135 -9.02 10.66 -9.19
C ALA A 135 -8.17 10.41 -7.94
N PRO A 136 -7.59 9.20 -7.76
CA PRO A 136 -6.76 8.89 -6.62
C PRO A 136 -5.66 9.95 -6.49
N SER A 137 -5.36 10.34 -5.26
CA SER A 137 -4.30 11.31 -5.00
C SER A 137 -2.97 10.80 -5.55
N LEU A 138 -2.04 11.71 -5.86
CA LEU A 138 -0.72 11.35 -6.38
C LEU A 138 0.01 10.37 -5.45
N ASP A 139 -0.20 10.49 -4.14
CA ASP A 139 0.38 9.62 -3.12
C ASP A 139 -0.26 8.22 -3.12
N GLU A 140 -1.58 8.11 -3.31
CA GLU A 140 -2.28 6.83 -3.45
C GLU A 140 -1.89 6.12 -4.76
N LEU A 141 -1.76 6.87 -5.86
CA LEU A 141 -1.25 6.35 -7.13
C LEU A 141 0.19 5.87 -7.02
N ALA A 142 1.06 6.62 -6.32
CA ALA A 142 2.44 6.24 -6.10
C ALA A 142 2.55 4.99 -5.23
N ARG A 143 1.80 4.90 -4.12
CA ARG A 143 1.75 3.72 -3.24
C ARG A 143 1.24 2.49 -3.98
N LYS A 144 0.15 2.63 -4.74
CA LYS A 144 -0.37 1.52 -5.55
C LYS A 144 0.63 1.05 -6.62
N LEU A 145 1.30 1.97 -7.31
CA LEU A 145 2.34 1.64 -8.29
C LEU A 145 3.52 0.91 -7.63
N ILE A 146 3.92 1.33 -6.43
CA ILE A 146 4.94 0.66 -5.62
C ILE A 146 4.53 -0.78 -5.35
N ASP A 147 3.34 -0.97 -4.80
CA ASP A 147 2.86 -2.28 -4.39
C ASP A 147 2.71 -3.23 -5.59
N ASP A 148 2.11 -2.75 -6.68
CA ASP A 148 1.93 -3.52 -7.91
C ASP A 148 3.28 -3.98 -8.50
N CYS A 149 4.27 -3.09 -8.57
CA CYS A 149 5.62 -3.43 -9.08
C CYS A 149 6.37 -4.39 -8.15
N LEU A 150 6.19 -4.28 -6.82
CA LEU A 150 6.82 -5.17 -5.85
C LEU A 150 6.25 -6.59 -5.90
N VAL A 151 4.92 -6.72 -6.05
CA VAL A 151 4.22 -8.00 -6.20
C VAL A 151 4.60 -8.66 -7.53
N GLU A 152 4.58 -7.91 -8.62
CA GLU A 152 4.93 -8.46 -9.94
C GLU A 152 6.39 -8.91 -10.00
N SER A 153 7.32 -8.16 -9.40
CA SER A 153 8.72 -8.59 -9.30
C SER A 153 8.88 -9.92 -8.59
N GLU A 154 8.17 -10.15 -7.47
CA GLU A 154 8.28 -11.42 -6.74
C GLU A 154 7.71 -12.57 -7.57
N ARG A 155 6.55 -12.36 -8.19
CA ARG A 155 5.93 -13.33 -9.10
C ARG A 155 6.85 -13.71 -10.25
N LEU A 156 7.58 -12.74 -10.80
CA LEU A 156 8.56 -12.97 -11.87
C LEU A 156 9.80 -13.72 -11.37
N LEU A 157 10.29 -13.46 -10.15
CA LEU A 157 11.38 -14.23 -9.55
C LEU A 157 11.00 -15.70 -9.37
N ASP A 158 9.80 -15.96 -8.85
CA ASP A 158 9.29 -17.32 -8.62
C ASP A 158 9.02 -18.07 -9.92
N ALA A 159 8.62 -17.35 -10.98
CA ALA A 159 8.48 -17.89 -12.33
C ALA A 159 9.82 -18.11 -13.06
N GLY A 160 10.97 -17.87 -12.41
CA GLY A 160 12.30 -17.98 -13.03
C GLY A 160 12.61 -16.86 -14.05
N GLN A 161 11.79 -15.81 -14.09
CA GLN A 161 11.90 -14.67 -15.01
C GLN A 161 12.75 -13.55 -14.38
N GLY A 162 13.93 -13.91 -13.84
CA GLY A 162 14.76 -13.01 -13.04
C GLY A 162 15.13 -11.69 -13.74
N ARG A 163 15.39 -11.72 -15.05
CA ARG A 163 15.65 -10.47 -15.81
C ARG A 163 14.45 -9.53 -15.81
N ARG A 164 13.23 -10.06 -15.97
CA ARG A 164 12.00 -9.26 -15.97
C ARG A 164 11.72 -8.72 -14.56
N ALA A 165 11.95 -9.52 -13.52
CA ALA A 165 11.81 -9.05 -12.14
C ALA A 165 12.72 -7.84 -11.85
N VAL A 166 14.00 -7.93 -12.25
CA VAL A 166 14.96 -6.83 -12.10
C VAL A 166 14.53 -5.60 -12.92
N GLN A 167 13.90 -5.80 -14.07
CA GLN A 167 13.39 -4.71 -14.90
C GLN A 167 12.23 -3.95 -14.23
N GLU A 168 11.28 -4.65 -13.61
CA GLU A 168 10.17 -4.04 -12.88
C GLU A 168 10.68 -3.23 -11.68
N ILE A 169 11.64 -3.76 -10.93
CA ILE A 169 12.19 -3.06 -9.77
C ILE A 169 13.05 -1.85 -10.18
N LEU A 170 13.78 -1.95 -11.30
CA LEU A 170 14.53 -0.82 -11.83
C LEU A 170 13.60 0.30 -12.32
N PHE A 171 12.49 -0.06 -12.98
CA PHE A 171 11.42 0.88 -13.37
C PHE A 171 10.91 1.65 -12.14
N LEU A 172 10.64 0.91 -11.07
CA LEU A 172 10.09 1.48 -9.85
C LEU A 172 11.08 2.44 -9.17
N LEU A 173 12.36 2.08 -9.14
CA LEU A 173 13.44 2.91 -8.61
C LEU A 173 13.58 4.24 -9.38
N GLU A 174 13.45 4.22 -10.71
CA GLU A 174 13.44 5.42 -11.54
C GLU A 174 12.18 6.28 -11.30
N SER A 175 11.03 5.64 -11.13
CA SER A 175 9.73 6.31 -10.95
C SER A 175 9.64 7.06 -9.62
N ILE A 176 10.04 6.42 -8.51
CA ILE A 176 9.95 7.01 -7.16
C ILE A 176 10.94 8.15 -6.95
N THR A 177 12.18 7.99 -7.44
CA THR A 177 13.17 9.07 -7.36
C THR A 177 12.70 10.31 -8.10
N THR A 178 11.98 10.13 -9.22
CA THR A 178 11.35 11.21 -9.97
C THR A 178 10.21 11.87 -9.20
N ALA A 179 9.30 11.07 -8.61
CA ALA A 179 8.19 11.57 -7.81
C ALA A 179 8.69 12.47 -6.65
N PHE A 180 9.75 12.06 -5.96
CA PHE A 180 10.32 12.80 -4.83
C PHE A 180 11.04 14.11 -5.20
N ARG A 181 11.23 14.40 -6.49
CA ARG A 181 11.74 15.70 -6.93
C ARG A 181 10.64 16.76 -7.07
N GLY A 182 9.36 16.39 -7.07
CA GLY A 182 8.24 17.32 -7.23
C GLY A 182 8.02 17.81 -8.67
N MET A 183 8.48 17.08 -9.70
CA MET A 183 8.13 17.36 -11.10
C MET A 183 6.86 16.61 -11.51
N GLY A 184 5.80 16.77 -10.71
CA GLY A 184 4.49 16.22 -10.97
C GLY A 184 3.64 17.17 -11.81
N GLU A 185 4.06 17.45 -13.04
CA GLU A 185 3.13 17.89 -14.08
C GLU A 185 3.46 17.11 -15.36
N ASP A 186 2.49 16.28 -15.75
CA ASP A 186 2.34 15.64 -17.05
C ASP A 186 3.54 14.85 -17.58
N THR A 187 3.68 13.58 -17.20
CA THR A 187 3.88 12.42 -18.13
C THR A 187 4.34 11.14 -17.40
N VAL A 188 3.61 10.05 -17.65
CA VAL A 188 3.77 8.70 -17.07
C VAL A 188 4.96 7.90 -17.66
N THR A 189 6.00 8.54 -18.20
CA THR A 189 7.17 7.78 -18.66
C THR A 189 8.42 8.64 -18.71
N ILE A 190 9.21 8.60 -17.64
CA ILE A 190 10.54 9.21 -17.62
C ILE A 190 11.59 8.09 -17.63
N GLN A 191 12.17 7.86 -18.81
CA GLN A 191 13.31 6.96 -18.99
C GLN A 191 14.53 7.44 -18.18
N GLY A 192 15.36 6.51 -17.71
CA GLY A 192 16.59 6.67 -16.88
C GLY A 192 17.60 7.79 -17.18
N LYS A 193 17.37 8.66 -18.17
CA LYS A 193 18.09 9.92 -18.41
C LYS A 193 18.02 10.91 -17.24
N TYR A 194 17.01 10.81 -16.36
CA TYR A 194 16.81 11.75 -15.26
C TYR A 194 17.26 11.24 -13.88
N PHE A 195 17.51 9.93 -13.74
CA PHE A 195 17.88 9.31 -12.46
C PHE A 195 19.16 9.90 -11.85
N GLY A 196 20.25 9.99 -12.64
CA GLY A 196 21.54 10.52 -12.17
C GLY A 196 21.47 11.97 -11.65
N PRO A 197 20.90 12.92 -12.40
CA PRO A 197 20.71 14.30 -11.94
C PRO A 197 19.86 14.42 -10.67
N ILE A 198 18.78 13.64 -10.56
CA ILE A 198 17.88 13.65 -9.40
C ILE A 198 18.64 13.19 -8.14
N ILE A 199 19.31 12.04 -8.22
CA ILE A 199 20.06 11.47 -7.11
C ILE A 199 21.20 12.40 -6.66
N SER A 200 21.83 13.09 -7.60
CA SER A 200 22.91 14.06 -7.29
C SER A 200 22.39 15.26 -6.49
N GLU A 201 21.18 15.73 -6.79
CA GLU A 201 20.52 16.78 -6.03
C GLU A 201 20.12 16.31 -4.63
N MET A 202 19.57 15.10 -4.51
CA MET A 202 19.20 14.50 -3.22
C MET A 202 20.42 14.32 -2.30
N LYS A 203 21.56 13.87 -2.84
CA LYS A 203 22.83 13.77 -2.11
C LYS A 203 23.30 15.12 -1.57
N ARG A 204 23.14 16.19 -2.36
CA ARG A 204 23.55 17.54 -1.96
C ARG A 204 22.77 18.07 -0.76
N ARG A 205 21.46 17.76 -0.68
CA ARG A 205 20.59 18.19 0.42
C ARG A 205 20.92 17.49 1.75
N GLU A 206 21.42 16.27 1.68
CA GLU A 206 21.59 15.38 2.83
C GLU A 206 23.06 14.98 3.05
N ARG A 207 23.96 15.90 2.69
CA ARG A 207 25.42 15.71 2.73
C ARG A 207 25.91 15.39 4.14
N GLY A 208 26.74 14.35 4.25
CA GLY A 208 27.31 13.87 5.51
C GLY A 208 26.40 12.93 6.31
N LYS A 209 25.20 12.58 5.81
CA LYS A 209 24.28 11.63 6.46
C LYS A 209 24.32 10.26 5.79
N ALA A 210 23.75 9.26 6.47
CA ALA A 210 23.60 7.90 5.93
C ALA A 210 22.91 7.88 4.55
N GLN A 211 21.97 8.78 4.32
CA GLN A 211 21.26 8.95 3.05
C GLN A 211 22.20 9.20 1.86
N GLU A 212 23.28 9.97 2.02
CA GLU A 212 24.25 10.20 0.93
C GLU A 212 24.91 8.88 0.49
N ASN A 213 25.30 8.03 1.44
CA ASN A 213 25.92 6.74 1.18
C ASN A 213 24.94 5.75 0.54
N ILE A 214 23.69 5.73 1.01
CA ILE A 214 22.63 4.88 0.44
C ILE A 214 22.32 5.27 -1.00
N LEU A 215 22.20 6.58 -1.28
CA LEU A 215 22.03 7.10 -2.63
C LEU A 215 23.25 6.79 -3.53
N ASN A 216 24.47 6.73 -2.97
CA ASN A 216 25.66 6.30 -3.70
C ASN A 216 25.58 4.82 -4.11
N TRP A 217 25.25 3.92 -3.20
CA TRP A 217 25.11 2.49 -3.53
C TRP A 217 23.99 2.24 -4.53
N MET A 218 22.87 2.96 -4.39
CA MET A 218 21.76 2.93 -5.34
C MET A 218 22.21 3.38 -6.74
N THR A 219 23.05 4.43 -6.84
CA THR A 219 23.62 4.88 -8.12
C THR A 219 24.49 3.80 -8.76
N ILE A 220 25.30 3.11 -7.96
CA ILE A 220 26.18 2.03 -8.44
C ILE A 220 25.36 0.87 -8.97
N LEU A 221 24.33 0.43 -8.22
CA LEU A 221 23.44 -0.66 -8.62
C LEU A 221 22.70 -0.31 -9.92
N HIS A 222 22.09 0.87 -9.98
CA HIS A 222 21.38 1.35 -11.18
C HIS A 222 22.32 1.44 -12.40
N GLY A 223 23.52 1.99 -12.23
CA GLY A 223 24.50 2.12 -13.30
C GLY A 223 25.00 0.78 -13.82
N TYR A 224 25.20 -0.20 -12.93
CA TYR A 224 25.55 -1.57 -13.33
C TYR A 224 24.42 -2.23 -14.13
N LEU A 225 23.18 -2.19 -13.61
CA LEU A 225 22.03 -2.86 -14.21
C LEU A 225 21.62 -2.25 -15.56
N SER A 226 21.68 -0.93 -15.69
CA SER A 226 21.26 -0.19 -16.89
C SER A 226 22.31 -0.14 -18.01
N SER A 227 23.57 -0.50 -17.70
CA SER A 227 24.67 -0.51 -18.66
C SER A 227 24.55 -1.69 -19.64
N PRO A 228 24.68 -1.46 -20.97
CA PRO A 228 24.75 -2.53 -21.96
C PRO A 228 25.92 -3.51 -21.76
N THR A 229 27.00 -3.07 -21.11
CA THR A 229 28.18 -3.89 -20.78
C THR A 229 28.15 -4.43 -19.34
N GLY A 230 27.11 -4.11 -18.57
CA GLY A 230 26.83 -4.62 -17.24
C GLY A 230 25.65 -5.59 -17.24
N GLY A 231 24.60 -5.28 -16.47
CA GLY A 231 23.39 -6.10 -16.35
C GLY A 231 22.46 -6.08 -17.57
N GLY A 232 22.59 -5.08 -18.46
CA GLY A 232 21.85 -5.03 -19.72
C GLY A 232 20.32 -4.92 -19.59
N VAL A 233 19.80 -4.42 -18.47
CA VAL A 233 18.36 -4.29 -18.18
C VAL A 233 17.87 -2.89 -18.60
N ARG A 234 16.97 -2.81 -19.59
CA ARG A 234 16.42 -1.53 -20.10
C ARG A 234 14.93 -1.62 -20.43
N HIS A 235 14.21 -0.50 -20.31
CA HIS A 235 12.81 -0.39 -20.73
C HIS A 235 12.68 -0.45 -22.25
N GLY A 236 11.93 -1.43 -22.75
CA GLY A 236 11.33 -1.39 -24.08
C GLY A 236 12.18 -1.88 -25.25
N THR A 237 13.13 -2.80 -25.08
CA THR A 237 13.74 -3.43 -26.27
C THR A 237 14.21 -4.84 -26.00
N ASP A 238 13.64 -5.77 -26.75
CA ASP A 238 14.22 -7.08 -27.04
C ASP A 238 15.56 -6.82 -27.73
N LEU A 239 16.65 -6.76 -26.95
CA LEU A 239 18.00 -6.62 -27.47
C LEU A 239 18.81 -7.82 -27.00
N LYS A 240 19.17 -8.63 -28.01
CA LYS A 240 20.21 -9.65 -28.05
C LYS A 240 21.01 -9.79 -26.76
N ASP A 241 20.81 -10.92 -26.08
CA ASP A 241 21.72 -11.56 -25.12
C ASP A 241 22.64 -10.61 -24.35
N GLY A 242 22.06 -9.68 -23.56
CA GLY A 242 22.78 -9.13 -22.41
C GLY A 242 23.27 -10.26 -21.49
N ILE A 243 24.19 -9.96 -20.57
CA ILE A 243 24.70 -10.95 -19.60
C ILE A 243 23.52 -11.66 -18.91
N ALA A 244 23.55 -13.00 -18.91
CA ALA A 244 22.49 -13.81 -18.31
C ALA A 244 22.50 -13.59 -16.80
N ILE A 245 21.48 -12.89 -16.29
CA ILE A 245 21.28 -12.69 -14.85
C ILE A 245 20.86 -14.03 -14.26
N GLN A 246 21.68 -14.58 -13.37
CA GLN A 246 21.36 -15.83 -12.68
C GLN A 246 20.21 -15.61 -11.69
N PRO A 247 19.40 -16.65 -11.38
CA PRO A 247 18.28 -16.51 -10.46
C PRO A 247 18.64 -15.91 -9.10
N HIS A 248 19.80 -16.28 -8.54
CA HIS A 248 20.28 -15.76 -7.26
C HIS A 248 20.75 -14.30 -7.36
N GLU A 249 21.33 -13.91 -8.50
CA GLU A 249 21.71 -12.52 -8.79
C GLU A 249 20.46 -11.65 -8.93
N ALA A 250 19.45 -12.12 -9.69
CA ALA A 250 18.17 -11.43 -9.84
C ALA A 250 17.50 -11.18 -8.47
N ARG A 251 17.47 -12.20 -7.62
CA ARG A 251 16.90 -12.08 -6.26
C ARG A 251 17.70 -11.09 -5.41
N LEU A 252 19.03 -11.12 -5.47
CA LEU A 252 19.87 -10.15 -4.76
C LEU A 252 19.62 -8.71 -5.24
N TYR A 253 19.57 -8.48 -6.55
CA TYR A 253 19.33 -7.15 -7.12
C TYR A 253 17.95 -6.61 -6.76
N CYS A 254 16.92 -7.45 -6.82
CA CYS A 254 15.57 -7.07 -6.39
C CYS A 254 15.55 -6.72 -4.90
N ASN A 255 16.19 -7.53 -4.04
CA ASN A 255 16.24 -7.27 -2.61
C ASN A 255 16.97 -5.96 -2.26
N LEU A 256 18.12 -5.69 -2.90
CA LEU A 256 18.86 -4.46 -2.67
C LEU A 256 18.05 -3.23 -3.09
N ALA A 257 17.43 -3.27 -4.26
CA ALA A 257 16.60 -2.17 -4.72
C ALA A 257 15.34 -1.99 -3.84
N ARG A 258 14.71 -3.07 -3.37
CA ARG A 258 13.62 -3.00 -2.38
C ARG A 258 14.08 -2.29 -1.09
N SER A 259 15.23 -2.66 -0.54
CA SER A 259 15.76 -2.00 0.66
C SER A 259 16.01 -0.50 0.44
N TYR A 260 16.48 -0.10 -0.74
CA TYR A 260 16.63 1.31 -1.08
C TYR A 260 15.30 2.05 -1.22
N LEU A 261 14.28 1.41 -1.79
CA LEU A 261 12.95 1.97 -1.92
C LEU A 261 12.27 2.18 -0.58
N THR A 262 12.30 1.18 0.30
CA THR A 262 11.78 1.29 1.67
C THR A 262 12.44 2.45 2.41
N PHE A 263 13.76 2.55 2.34
CA PHE A 263 14.48 3.66 2.96
C PHE A 263 14.04 5.04 2.42
N LEU A 264 13.88 5.17 1.09
CA LEU A 264 13.45 6.42 0.47
C LEU A 264 12.02 6.81 0.89
N LEU A 265 11.11 5.84 1.00
CA LEU A 265 9.72 6.06 1.45
C LEU A 265 9.67 6.53 2.91
N GLU A 266 10.44 5.89 3.79
CA GLU A 266 10.52 6.27 5.20
C GLU A 266 11.12 7.69 5.38
N GLU A 267 12.16 8.04 4.63
CA GLU A 267 12.72 9.40 4.63
C GLU A 267 11.71 10.44 4.14
N HIS A 268 10.93 10.12 3.10
CA HIS A 268 9.88 11.00 2.60
C HIS A 268 8.77 11.21 3.64
N ASP A 269 8.28 10.14 4.27
CA ASP A 269 7.24 10.23 5.30
C ASP A 269 7.73 11.04 6.52
N GLN A 270 9.00 10.89 6.92
CA GLN A 270 9.59 11.73 7.97
C GLN A 270 9.69 13.20 7.57
N GLN A 271 10.05 13.50 6.32
CA GLN A 271 10.17 14.88 5.82
C GLN A 271 8.80 15.56 5.67
N SER A 272 7.80 14.83 5.17
CA SER A 272 6.40 15.28 5.08
C SER A 272 5.82 15.59 6.47
N ASN A 273 6.00 14.68 7.44
CA ASN A 273 5.56 14.90 8.83
C ASN A 273 6.29 16.07 9.53
N ARG A 274 7.57 16.30 9.21
CA ARG A 274 8.32 17.48 9.69
C ARG A 274 7.85 18.79 9.04
N ALA A 275 7.41 18.76 7.79
CA ALA A 275 6.85 19.94 7.13
C ALA A 275 5.50 20.33 7.76
N THR A 276 4.61 19.35 7.95
CA THR A 276 3.28 19.55 8.56
C THR A 276 3.36 20.05 10.00
N SER A 277 4.32 19.56 10.80
CA SER A 277 4.54 20.06 12.18
C SER A 277 5.13 21.48 12.25
N ARG A 278 5.90 21.91 11.24
CA ARG A 278 6.42 23.29 11.13
C ARG A 278 5.34 24.30 10.73
N LEU A 279 4.40 23.90 9.86
CA LEU A 279 3.26 24.76 9.49
C LEU A 279 2.31 25.00 10.68
N GLY A 280 2.08 23.99 11.53
CA GLY A 280 1.27 24.16 12.75
C GLY A 280 1.94 24.97 13.88
N SER A 281 3.24 25.28 13.76
CA SER A 281 3.98 26.03 14.78
C SER A 281 4.09 27.53 14.48
N ASN A 282 3.78 27.96 13.25
CA ASN A 282 3.89 29.37 12.83
C ASN A 282 2.58 30.17 12.97
N ASP A 283 1.47 29.53 13.36
CA ASP A 283 0.20 30.23 13.66
C ASP A 283 0.08 30.67 15.14
N CYS A 284 1.19 30.64 15.89
CA CYS A 284 1.28 31.16 17.25
C CYS A 284 2.48 32.13 17.38
N MET A 285 2.40 33.26 16.67
CA MET A 285 3.09 34.49 17.08
C MET A 285 2.41 35.74 16.52
#